data_AF-A0A8C2PQ62-F1
#
_entry.id   AF-A0A8C2PQ62-F1
#
_cell.length_a   1.000
_cell.length_b   1.000
_cell.length_c   1.000
_cell.angle_alpha   90.00
_cell.angle_beta   90.00
_cell.angle_gamma   90.00
#
_symmetry.space_group_name_H-M   'P 1'
#
loop_
_entity.id
_entity.type
_entity.pdbx_description
1 polymer ?
#
loop_
_entity_poly.entity_id
_entity_poly.type
_entity_poly.pdbx_seq_one_letter_code
_entity_poly.pdbx_strand_id
1 'polypeptide(L)'
;MQGMLLLVFSKYFHLPFLRGIQTQTTRTGLGGIWGNKGGVSARMDVFGHSICFLNCHLPAHMENSDQRMEDFESILQQQQFEVQAATGVLDHDVVFWFGDLNFRIEDLDMQVVKAAIDSNKLATLWEKDQLNMAKDSEAVLEGFHEGPLKFPPTYKFDVGTDTYDTSGKKRKPAWTDRILWRLRPMAQVSNSMSKRSSFSGLTSGTCVSQHFYRSHMEYTISDHKPVSSIFTLQFPYKADMALVTLFVEDEWREISDAVAKFKVGPNFPRSSWDWIGLYKVGFKHHKDYVTYVWAKQEESDFLRQEHQVRADHTFSRTKKTFTSVCKAHIEF
;
A
#
# COMPACT_ATOMS: atom_id res chain seq x y z
N MET A 1 -4.65 2.78 15.60
CA MET A 1 -3.20 2.61 15.86
C MET A 1 -2.61 3.93 16.34
N GLN A 2 -1.59 3.89 17.20
CA GLN A 2 -0.87 5.08 17.66
C GLN A 2 0.55 5.03 17.07
N GLY A 3 1.01 6.13 16.47
CA GLY A 3 2.38 6.24 15.96
C GLY A 3 2.66 5.44 14.68
N MET A 4 1.64 4.90 14.00
CA MET A 4 1.75 4.32 12.66
C MET A 4 0.76 4.97 11.71
N LEU A 5 1.24 5.28 10.51
CA LEU A 5 0.48 5.92 9.45
C LEU A 5 0.83 5.24 8.11
N LEU A 6 -0.19 4.95 7.31
CA LEU A 6 -0.06 4.50 5.93
C LEU A 6 -0.84 5.46 5.04
N LEU A 7 -0.16 6.03 4.05
CA LEU A 7 -0.76 6.91 3.06
C LEU A 7 -0.50 6.32 1.67
N VAL A 8 -1.55 6.20 0.87
CA VAL A 8 -1.44 5.77 -0.53
C VAL A 8 -1.87 6.92 -1.43
N PHE A 9 -0.99 7.29 -2.36
CA PHE A 9 -1.23 8.35 -3.34
C PHE A 9 -1.25 7.75 -4.74
N SER A 10 -2.11 8.28 -5.60
CA SER A 10 -2.20 7.86 -7.00
C SER A 10 -2.30 9.08 -7.91
N LYS A 11 -1.72 8.96 -9.12
CA LYS A 11 -1.91 9.99 -10.15
C LYS A 11 -3.37 10.02 -10.56
N TYR A 12 -3.89 11.22 -10.84
CA TYR A 12 -5.32 11.45 -11.06
C TYR A 12 -5.91 10.54 -12.16
N PHE A 13 -5.16 10.26 -13.23
CA PHE A 13 -5.62 9.46 -14.35
C PHE A 13 -5.73 7.95 -14.04
N HIS A 14 -5.18 7.48 -12.93
CA HIS A 14 -5.36 6.09 -12.49
C HIS A 14 -6.64 5.89 -11.67
N LEU A 15 -7.20 6.96 -11.09
CA LEU A 15 -8.34 6.88 -10.18
C LEU A 15 -9.54 6.09 -10.73
N PRO A 16 -9.93 6.18 -12.02
CA PRO A 16 -11.05 5.40 -12.57
C PRO A 16 -10.83 3.87 -12.57
N PHE A 17 -9.59 3.42 -12.36
CA PHE A 17 -9.17 2.02 -12.40
C PHE A 17 -8.78 1.47 -11.02
N LEU A 18 -8.95 2.27 -9.96
CA LEU A 18 -8.79 1.83 -8.57
C LEU A 18 -10.14 1.42 -8.01
N ARG A 19 -10.24 0.23 -7.42
CA ARG A 19 -11.50 -0.31 -6.87
C ARG A 19 -11.27 -1.02 -5.54
N GLY A 20 -12.37 -1.26 -4.82
CA GLY A 20 -12.37 -2.06 -3.60
C GLY A 20 -11.32 -1.60 -2.60
N ILE A 21 -11.21 -0.28 -2.40
CA ILE A 21 -10.24 0.30 -1.47
C ILE A 21 -10.74 0.01 -0.06
N GLN A 22 -9.96 -0.76 0.70
CA GLN A 22 -10.29 -1.06 2.10
C GLN A 22 -9.02 -0.95 2.94
N THR A 23 -9.20 -0.66 4.22
CA THR A 23 -8.10 -0.55 5.18
C THR A 23 -8.37 -1.40 6.40
N GLN A 24 -7.32 -2.04 6.91
CA GLN A 24 -7.40 -2.81 8.16
C GLN A 24 -6.32 -2.38 9.14
N THR A 25 -6.54 -2.65 10.43
CA THR A 25 -5.54 -2.39 11.46
C THR A 25 -5.57 -3.47 12.52
N THR A 26 -4.39 -3.87 12.99
CA THR A 26 -4.21 -4.84 14.08
C THR A 26 -3.28 -4.26 15.13
N ARG A 27 -3.64 -4.41 16.40
CA ARG A 27 -2.81 -4.04 17.55
C ARG A 27 -2.16 -5.29 18.09
N THR A 28 -0.87 -5.23 18.41
CA THR A 28 -0.14 -6.33 19.05
C THR A 28 0.56 -5.90 20.35
N GLY A 29 0.70 -4.59 20.60
CA GLY A 29 1.32 -4.09 21.82
C GLY A 29 0.58 -4.51 23.08
N LEU A 30 1.32 -4.95 24.10
CA LEU A 30 0.77 -5.50 25.36
C LEU A 30 -0.30 -6.58 25.12
N GLY A 31 -0.03 -7.53 24.22
CA GLY A 31 -0.99 -8.60 23.87
C GLY A 31 -2.24 -8.07 23.15
N GLY A 32 -2.10 -7.00 22.38
CA GLY A 32 -3.18 -6.36 21.62
C GLY A 32 -3.96 -5.26 22.34
N ILE A 33 -3.68 -5.02 23.63
CA ILE A 33 -4.33 -3.98 24.43
C ILE A 33 -3.89 -2.58 23.97
N TRP A 34 -2.62 -2.43 23.60
CA TRP A 34 -2.03 -1.13 23.25
C TRP A 34 -1.63 -1.04 21.78
N GLY A 35 -1.97 0.08 21.14
CA GLY A 35 -1.83 0.26 19.70
C GLY A 35 -0.50 0.83 19.22
N ASN A 36 0.60 0.72 19.98
CA ASN A 36 1.93 1.22 19.59
C ASN A 36 2.75 0.22 18.75
N LYS A 37 2.26 -1.02 18.62
CA LYS A 37 2.81 -2.11 17.82
C LYS A 37 1.69 -2.82 17.09
N GLY A 38 1.99 -3.36 15.92
CA GLY A 38 1.05 -4.09 15.08
C GLY A 38 1.18 -3.72 13.62
N GLY A 39 0.07 -3.71 12.89
CA GLY A 39 0.06 -3.43 11.45
C GLY A 39 -1.13 -2.59 11.01
N VAL A 40 -0.92 -1.78 9.97
CA VAL A 40 -1.97 -1.08 9.23
C VAL A 40 -1.84 -1.43 7.75
N SER A 41 -2.95 -1.71 7.09
CA SER A 41 -2.95 -2.05 5.67
C SER A 41 -3.96 -1.26 4.88
N ALA A 42 -3.66 -1.12 3.59
CA ALA A 42 -4.55 -0.61 2.58
C ALA A 42 -4.49 -1.53 1.37
N ARG A 43 -5.64 -2.07 0.98
CA ARG A 43 -5.80 -2.86 -0.24
C ARG A 43 -6.60 -2.12 -1.28
N MET A 44 -6.36 -2.46 -2.54
CA MET A 44 -7.14 -1.99 -3.69
C MET A 44 -6.89 -2.87 -4.90
N ASP A 45 -7.85 -2.91 -5.81
CA ASP A 45 -7.65 -3.47 -7.14
C ASP A 45 -7.18 -2.35 -8.08
N VAL A 46 -6.07 -2.58 -8.77
CA VAL A 46 -5.44 -1.65 -9.70
C VAL A 46 -5.46 -2.28 -11.08
N PHE A 47 -6.24 -1.71 -12.01
CA PHE A 47 -6.42 -2.28 -13.36
C PHE A 47 -6.86 -3.76 -13.36
N GLY A 48 -7.64 -4.16 -12.36
CA GLY A 48 -8.14 -5.54 -12.21
C GLY A 48 -7.24 -6.48 -11.39
N HIS A 49 -6.11 -6.00 -10.86
CA HIS A 49 -5.18 -6.79 -10.06
C HIS A 49 -5.17 -6.31 -8.61
N SER A 50 -5.31 -7.24 -7.68
CA SER A 50 -5.38 -6.96 -6.26
C SER A 50 -4.00 -6.65 -5.68
N ILE A 51 -3.85 -5.52 -5.01
CA ILE A 51 -2.62 -5.08 -4.35
C ILE A 51 -2.93 -4.77 -2.89
N CYS A 52 -2.08 -5.24 -1.97
CA CYS A 52 -2.13 -4.88 -0.55
C CYS A 52 -0.81 -4.25 -0.10
N PHE A 53 -0.89 -3.11 0.59
CA PHE A 53 0.22 -2.47 1.27
C PHE A 53 0.05 -2.68 2.77
N LEU A 54 0.99 -3.35 3.41
CA LEU A 54 1.01 -3.64 4.85
C LEU A 54 2.20 -2.93 5.50
N ASN A 55 1.92 -1.92 6.32
CA ASN A 55 2.91 -1.23 7.14
C ASN A 55 2.86 -1.76 8.58
N CYS A 56 3.98 -2.26 9.10
CA CYS A 56 4.10 -2.79 10.46
C CYS A 56 5.11 -2.03 11.31
N HIS A 57 4.85 -2.03 12.62
CA HIS A 57 5.82 -1.67 13.64
C HIS A 57 5.86 -2.81 14.64
N LEU A 58 6.89 -3.64 14.52
CA LEU A 58 7.00 -4.90 15.26
C LEU A 58 7.81 -4.73 16.57
N PRO A 59 7.73 -5.70 17.50
CA PRO A 59 8.42 -5.64 18.78
C PRO A 59 9.92 -5.31 18.66
N ALA A 60 10.33 -4.28 19.40
CA ALA A 60 11.73 -3.86 19.46
C ALA A 60 12.57 -4.81 20.31
N HIS A 61 13.89 -4.59 20.31
CA HIS A 61 14.91 -5.34 21.05
C HIS A 61 15.37 -6.65 20.39
N MET A 62 16.60 -7.07 20.74
CA MET A 62 17.30 -8.18 20.07
C MET A 62 16.56 -9.50 20.28
N GLU A 63 16.24 -9.76 21.54
CA GLU A 63 15.63 -10.96 22.11
C GLU A 63 14.22 -11.29 21.60
N ASN A 64 13.53 -10.33 20.98
CA ASN A 64 12.13 -10.47 20.60
C ASN A 64 11.93 -10.98 19.16
N SER A 65 12.84 -11.81 18.64
CA SER A 65 12.75 -12.30 17.25
C SER A 65 11.50 -13.15 17.05
N ASP A 66 11.28 -14.12 17.94
CA ASP A 66 10.12 -15.02 17.88
C ASP A 66 8.81 -14.22 18.04
N GLN A 67 8.77 -13.26 18.98
CA GLN A 67 7.61 -12.39 19.16
C GLN A 67 7.31 -11.54 17.92
N ARG A 68 8.32 -11.13 17.13
CA ARG A 68 8.08 -10.44 15.85
C ARG A 68 7.36 -11.35 14.85
N MET A 69 7.67 -12.65 14.84
CA MET A 69 7.02 -13.64 13.97
C MET A 69 5.61 -13.95 14.42
N GLU A 70 5.39 -14.17 15.72
CA GLU A 70 4.05 -14.30 16.29
C GLU A 70 3.16 -13.07 16.00
N ASP A 71 3.71 -11.86 16.18
CA ASP A 71 3.00 -10.61 15.88
C ASP A 71 2.66 -10.51 14.39
N PHE A 72 3.59 -10.87 13.51
CA PHE A 72 3.38 -10.84 12.07
C PHE A 72 2.31 -11.84 11.62
N GLU A 73 2.37 -13.09 12.10
CA GLU A 73 1.32 -14.09 11.86
C GLU A 73 -0.05 -13.62 12.35
N SER A 74 -0.11 -13.06 13.56
CA SER A 74 -1.33 -12.51 14.15
C SER A 74 -1.91 -11.37 13.31
N ILE A 75 -1.07 -10.48 12.78
CA ILE A 75 -1.49 -9.43 11.84
C ILE A 75 -2.09 -10.04 10.57
N LEU A 76 -1.43 -11.02 9.96
CA LEU A 76 -1.91 -11.65 8.74
C LEU A 76 -3.23 -12.41 8.94
N GLN A 77 -3.41 -13.07 10.08
CA GLN A 77 -4.64 -13.79 10.41
C GLN A 77 -5.81 -12.85 10.70
N GLN A 78 -5.58 -11.75 11.42
CA GLN A 78 -6.64 -10.83 11.83
C GLN A 78 -7.09 -9.86 10.73
N GLN A 79 -6.19 -9.49 9.80
CA GLN A 79 -6.54 -8.53 8.74
C GLN A 79 -7.25 -9.22 7.58
N GLN A 80 -8.58 -9.15 7.64
CA GLN A 80 -9.50 -9.66 6.62
C GLN A 80 -10.23 -8.52 5.93
N PHE A 81 -10.48 -8.66 4.63
CA PHE A 81 -11.13 -7.68 3.78
C PHE A 81 -12.45 -8.25 3.24
N GLU A 82 -13.41 -7.37 2.98
CA GLU A 82 -14.77 -7.74 2.52
C GLU A 82 -14.81 -7.92 1.00
N VAL A 83 -13.85 -8.65 0.43
CA VAL A 83 -13.76 -8.91 -1.02
C VAL A 83 -13.51 -10.39 -1.28
N GLN A 84 -14.50 -11.06 -1.88
CA GLN A 84 -14.50 -12.52 -2.09
C GLN A 84 -13.27 -13.07 -2.81
N ALA A 85 -12.66 -12.28 -3.70
CA ALA A 85 -11.50 -12.71 -4.50
C ALA A 85 -10.15 -12.62 -3.75
N ALA A 86 -10.07 -11.83 -2.67
CA ALA A 86 -8.86 -11.67 -1.85
C ALA A 86 -9.24 -11.16 -0.45
N THR A 87 -9.55 -12.11 0.43
CA THR A 87 -10.05 -11.85 1.78
C THR A 87 -8.89 -11.56 2.75
N GLY A 88 -7.85 -12.39 2.75
CA GLY A 88 -6.66 -12.16 3.58
C GLY A 88 -5.61 -11.29 2.89
N VAL A 89 -4.66 -10.75 3.67
CA VAL A 89 -3.47 -10.06 3.12
C VAL A 89 -2.74 -10.98 2.13
N LEU A 90 -2.51 -12.23 2.54
CA LEU A 90 -2.02 -13.41 1.80
C LEU A 90 -2.55 -13.55 0.37
N ASP A 91 -3.81 -13.17 0.20
CA ASP A 91 -4.57 -13.44 -1.00
C ASP A 91 -4.39 -12.35 -2.06
N HIS A 92 -3.64 -11.28 -1.86
CA HIS A 92 -3.53 -10.28 -2.93
C HIS A 92 -2.51 -10.72 -3.99
N ASP A 93 -2.74 -10.36 -5.25
CA ASP A 93 -1.84 -10.70 -6.36
C ASP A 93 -0.43 -10.15 -6.11
N VAL A 94 -0.34 -8.97 -5.49
CA VAL A 94 0.89 -8.38 -4.96
C VAL A 94 0.68 -7.88 -3.54
N VAL A 95 1.55 -8.29 -2.61
CA VAL A 95 1.62 -7.75 -1.26
C VAL A 95 2.93 -7.00 -1.12
N PHE A 96 2.89 -5.75 -0.66
CA PHE A 96 4.05 -5.04 -0.14
C PHE A 96 4.00 -5.04 1.38
N TRP A 97 5.05 -5.52 2.03
CA TRP A 97 5.17 -5.52 3.48
C TRP A 97 6.40 -4.71 3.89
N PHE A 98 6.18 -3.68 4.71
CA PHE A 98 7.23 -2.74 5.06
C PHE A 98 7.00 -2.10 6.43
N GLY A 99 7.97 -1.29 6.88
CA GLY A 99 7.88 -0.51 8.11
C GLY A 99 9.09 -0.72 9.02
N ASP A 100 8.94 -0.35 10.29
CA ASP A 100 9.91 -0.67 11.34
C ASP A 100 9.67 -2.11 11.83
N LEU A 101 10.23 -3.06 11.09
CA LEU A 101 10.13 -4.47 11.40
C LEU A 101 11.02 -4.86 12.59
N ASN A 102 11.89 -3.96 13.05
CA ASN A 102 12.68 -4.09 14.28
C ASN A 102 13.63 -5.29 14.37
N PHE A 103 13.89 -6.00 13.27
CA PHE A 103 14.92 -7.03 13.20
C PHE A 103 16.32 -6.47 13.39
N ARG A 104 17.20 -7.29 13.97
CA ARG A 104 18.52 -6.91 14.44
C ARG A 104 19.60 -7.82 13.85
N ILE A 105 20.86 -7.40 14.02
CA ILE A 105 22.03 -8.19 13.66
C ILE A 105 22.40 -9.06 14.88
N GLU A 106 22.37 -10.38 14.76
CA GLU A 106 22.78 -11.32 15.80
C GLU A 106 24.28 -11.64 15.77
N ASP A 107 24.77 -12.38 16.77
CA ASP A 107 26.08 -13.03 16.81
C ASP A 107 27.33 -12.18 16.50
N LEU A 108 27.20 -10.85 16.56
CA LEU A 108 28.30 -9.92 16.33
C LEU A 108 28.32 -8.84 17.40
N ASP A 109 29.49 -8.60 17.97
CA ASP A 109 29.69 -7.53 18.93
C ASP A 109 29.59 -6.16 18.28
N MET A 110 29.23 -5.16 19.09
CA MET A 110 29.10 -3.75 18.68
C MET A 110 30.31 -3.26 17.87
N GLN A 111 31.53 -3.57 18.33
CA GLN A 111 32.76 -3.10 17.68
C GLN A 111 32.95 -3.73 16.31
N VAL A 112 32.60 -5.01 16.17
CA VAL A 112 32.66 -5.72 14.89
C VAL A 112 31.64 -5.15 13.91
N VAL A 113 30.42 -4.87 14.37
CA VAL A 113 29.39 -4.22 13.56
C VAL A 113 29.85 -2.85 13.06
N LYS A 114 30.36 -2.00 13.97
CA LYS A 114 30.87 -0.66 13.58
C LYS A 114 32.02 -0.74 12.59
N ALA A 115 33.02 -1.59 12.86
CA ALA A 115 34.17 -1.77 11.97
C ALA A 115 33.75 -2.28 10.57
N ALA A 116 32.76 -3.17 10.50
CA ALA A 116 32.22 -3.64 9.23
C ALA A 116 31.49 -2.53 8.46
N ILE A 117 30.72 -1.68 9.14
CA ILE A 117 30.08 -0.50 8.53
C ILE A 117 31.15 0.46 8.00
N ASP A 118 32.15 0.81 8.81
CA ASP A 118 33.22 1.75 8.44
C ASP A 118 34.05 1.23 7.25
N SER A 119 34.21 -0.08 7.15
CA SER A 119 34.92 -0.74 6.05
C SER A 119 34.02 -1.09 4.85
N ASN A 120 32.75 -0.69 4.87
CA ASN A 120 31.73 -1.03 3.87
C ASN A 120 31.58 -2.54 3.60
N LYS A 121 31.80 -3.37 4.62
CA LYS A 121 31.64 -4.83 4.58
C LYS A 121 30.24 -5.24 5.01
N LEU A 122 29.22 -4.66 4.37
CA LEU A 122 27.82 -4.82 4.79
C LEU A 122 27.29 -6.26 4.59
N ALA A 123 27.81 -6.99 3.60
CA ALA A 123 27.39 -8.36 3.32
C ALA A 123 27.59 -9.31 4.53
N THR A 124 28.70 -9.15 5.27
CA THR A 124 28.97 -9.99 6.46
C THR A 124 28.00 -9.73 7.60
N LEU A 125 27.43 -8.53 7.66
CA LEU A 125 26.41 -8.19 8.64
C LEU A 125 25.04 -8.75 8.25
N TRP A 126 24.75 -8.77 6.96
CA TRP A 126 23.50 -9.30 6.43
C TRP A 126 23.37 -10.82 6.68
N GLU A 127 24.46 -11.58 6.59
CA GLU A 127 24.46 -12.99 6.99
C GLU A 127 24.00 -13.24 8.43
N LYS A 128 24.06 -12.20 9.28
CA LYS A 128 23.65 -12.21 10.69
C LYS A 128 22.38 -11.41 10.96
N ASP A 129 21.70 -10.91 9.92
CA ASP A 129 20.43 -10.19 10.04
C ASP A 129 19.29 -11.17 10.33
N GLN A 130 18.58 -10.95 11.43
CA GLN A 130 17.49 -11.84 11.88
C GLN A 130 16.37 -12.00 10.84
N LEU A 131 16.00 -10.96 10.10
CA LEU A 131 14.99 -11.10 9.04
C LEU A 131 15.51 -11.97 7.90
N ASN A 132 16.79 -11.82 7.54
CA ASN A 132 17.38 -12.65 6.52
C ASN A 132 17.41 -14.13 6.91
N MET A 133 17.81 -14.43 8.15
CA MET A 133 17.78 -15.80 8.67
C MET A 133 16.35 -16.33 8.78
N ALA A 134 15.41 -15.50 9.24
CA ALA A 134 14.00 -15.89 9.37
C ALA A 134 13.36 -16.24 8.03
N LYS A 135 13.72 -15.59 6.92
CA LYS A 135 13.19 -15.96 5.58
C LYS A 135 13.50 -17.40 5.18
N ASP A 136 14.57 -17.98 5.72
CA ASP A 136 14.97 -19.36 5.43
C ASP A 136 14.33 -20.38 6.39
N SER A 137 13.84 -19.95 7.57
CA SER A 137 13.30 -20.83 8.61
C SER A 137 11.79 -20.69 8.86
N GLU A 138 11.21 -19.50 8.66
CA GLU A 138 9.84 -19.17 9.03
C GLU A 138 8.88 -19.34 7.86
N ALA A 139 7.92 -20.25 7.99
CA ALA A 139 6.94 -20.53 6.94
C ALA A 139 6.07 -19.30 6.60
N VAL A 140 5.78 -18.43 7.57
CA VAL A 140 5.02 -17.19 7.34
C VAL A 140 5.72 -16.23 6.35
N LEU A 141 7.03 -16.36 6.20
CA LEU A 141 7.83 -15.54 5.28
C LEU A 141 7.96 -16.15 3.88
N GLU A 142 7.37 -17.32 3.62
CA GLU A 142 7.48 -17.99 2.34
C GLU A 142 6.92 -17.13 1.18
N GLY A 143 7.75 -16.96 0.15
CA GLY A 143 7.44 -16.18 -1.04
C GLY A 143 7.60 -14.66 -0.87
N PHE A 144 8.00 -14.17 0.31
CA PHE A 144 8.44 -12.79 0.44
C PHE A 144 9.86 -12.63 -0.11
N HIS A 145 10.02 -11.62 -0.95
CA HIS A 145 11.27 -11.22 -1.56
C HIS A 145 11.70 -9.85 -1.02
N GLU A 146 13.01 -9.67 -0.92
CA GLU A 146 13.64 -8.40 -0.56
C GLU A 146 14.88 -8.22 -1.44
N GLY A 147 15.09 -7.02 -1.98
CA GLY A 147 16.30 -6.72 -2.74
C GLY A 147 17.50 -6.47 -1.83
N PRO A 148 18.69 -6.33 -2.44
CA PRO A 148 19.91 -6.23 -1.67
C PRO A 148 20.04 -4.95 -0.86
N LEU A 149 20.41 -5.10 0.41
CA LEU A 149 20.74 -4.01 1.33
C LEU A 149 22.11 -3.42 0.99
N LYS A 150 22.13 -2.47 0.05
CA LYS A 150 23.34 -1.75 -0.40
C LYS A 150 23.59 -0.44 0.36
N PHE A 151 23.02 -0.32 1.55
CA PHE A 151 23.08 0.87 2.40
C PHE A 151 23.32 0.45 3.86
N PRO A 152 23.97 1.30 4.69
CA PRO A 152 24.30 0.94 6.07
C PRO A 152 23.05 0.82 6.95
N PRO A 153 23.15 0.17 8.13
CA PRO A 153 22.05 0.05 9.09
C PRO A 153 21.34 1.37 9.38
N THR A 154 20.01 1.34 9.42
CA THR A 154 19.14 2.54 9.50
C THR A 154 18.81 2.96 10.91
N TYR A 155 19.19 2.17 11.90
CA TYR A 155 19.00 2.41 13.33
C TYR A 155 20.28 1.98 14.08
N LYS A 156 20.66 2.55 15.22
CA LYS A 156 20.11 3.73 15.89
C LYS A 156 21.10 4.90 15.81
N PHE A 157 20.62 6.09 15.49
CA PHE A 157 21.42 7.31 15.42
C PHE A 157 21.20 8.25 16.61
N ASP A 158 22.19 9.08 16.90
CA ASP A 158 22.01 10.26 17.73
C ASP A 158 21.25 11.32 16.91
N VAL A 159 20.11 11.78 17.43
CA VAL A 159 19.23 12.74 16.75
C VAL A 159 20.01 14.01 16.38
N GLY A 160 19.82 14.48 15.15
CA GLY A 160 20.54 15.62 14.58
C GLY A 160 21.85 15.24 13.87
N THR A 161 22.23 13.96 13.84
CA THR A 161 23.52 13.51 13.29
C THR A 161 23.42 12.23 12.44
N ASP A 162 24.55 11.85 11.83
CA ASP A 162 24.77 10.53 11.22
C ASP A 162 25.64 9.62 12.12
N THR A 163 25.81 9.98 13.38
CA THR A 163 26.56 9.20 14.36
C THR A 163 25.66 8.16 15.01
N TYR A 164 26.07 6.89 14.96
CA TYR A 164 25.36 5.81 15.65
C TYR A 164 25.41 5.98 17.18
N ASP A 165 24.32 5.58 17.84
CA ASP A 165 24.00 5.76 19.27
C ASP A 165 25.23 5.80 20.18
N THR A 166 25.52 7.00 20.70
CA THR A 166 26.58 7.23 21.70
C THR A 166 26.03 7.26 23.13
N SER A 167 24.72 7.11 23.31
CA SER A 167 24.10 7.09 24.64
C SER A 167 24.59 5.92 25.49
N GLY A 168 24.33 5.99 26.80
CA GLY A 168 24.68 4.90 27.73
C GLY A 168 24.03 3.55 27.39
N LYS A 169 22.95 3.53 26.59
CA LYS A 169 22.29 2.29 26.15
C LYS A 169 23.02 1.59 25.00
N LYS A 170 23.87 2.32 24.25
CA LYS A 170 24.71 1.82 23.14
C LYS A 170 24.00 0.77 22.29
N ARG A 171 22.87 1.14 21.66
CA ARG A 171 22.12 0.21 20.81
C ARG A 171 22.94 -0.13 19.57
N LYS A 172 23.09 -1.43 19.30
CA LYS A 172 23.83 -1.92 18.15
C LYS A 172 23.15 -1.50 16.85
N PRO A 173 23.91 -1.03 15.83
CA PRO A 173 23.33 -0.73 14.54
C PRO A 173 22.55 -1.91 13.96
N ALA A 174 21.41 -1.66 13.33
CA ALA A 174 20.55 -2.68 12.71
C ALA A 174 19.72 -2.12 11.53
N TRP A 175 19.37 -2.98 10.58
CA TRP A 175 18.38 -2.69 9.54
C TRP A 175 16.98 -3.01 10.05
N THR A 176 16.43 -2.08 10.83
CA THR A 176 15.08 -2.20 11.38
C THR A 176 14.00 -1.86 10.36
N ASP A 177 14.32 -0.98 9.40
CA ASP A 177 13.38 -0.42 8.44
C ASP A 177 13.50 -1.14 7.09
N ARG A 178 12.45 -1.88 6.69
CA ARG A 178 12.52 -2.86 5.59
C ARG A 178 11.37 -2.73 4.62
N ILE A 179 11.58 -3.16 3.37
CA ILE A 179 10.56 -3.21 2.31
C ILE A 179 10.67 -4.54 1.56
N LEU A 180 9.66 -5.37 1.71
CA LEU A 180 9.52 -6.68 1.08
C LEU A 180 8.30 -6.69 0.15
N TRP A 181 8.27 -7.63 -0.77
CA TRP A 181 7.09 -7.90 -1.59
C TRP A 181 6.86 -9.41 -1.75
N ARG A 182 5.60 -9.79 -1.96
CA ARG A 182 5.20 -11.17 -2.26
C ARG A 182 4.25 -11.17 -3.44
N LEU A 183 4.42 -12.15 -4.32
CA LEU A 183 3.48 -12.47 -5.39
C LEU A 183 2.59 -13.61 -4.93
N ARG A 184 1.30 -13.56 -5.27
CA ARG A 184 0.41 -14.71 -5.10
C ARG A 184 0.97 -15.88 -5.93
N PRO A 185 1.16 -17.08 -5.36
CA PRO A 185 1.55 -18.25 -6.13
C PRO A 185 0.53 -18.52 -7.23
N MET A 186 0.99 -18.68 -8.47
CA MET A 186 0.12 -19.12 -9.56
C MET A 186 -0.32 -20.55 -9.25
N ALA A 187 -1.63 -20.81 -9.27
CA ALA A 187 -2.14 -22.17 -9.09
C ALA A 187 -1.43 -23.08 -10.11
N GLN A 188 -0.71 -24.08 -9.60
CA GLN A 188 -0.16 -25.15 -10.43
C GLN A 188 -1.37 -25.83 -11.06
N VAL A 189 -1.64 -25.56 -12.33
CA VAL A 189 -2.63 -26.33 -13.08
C VAL A 189 -2.13 -27.76 -13.03
N SER A 190 -2.82 -28.62 -12.30
CA SER A 190 -2.50 -30.03 -12.21
C SER A 190 -2.45 -30.56 -13.63
N ASN A 191 -1.25 -30.90 -14.10
CA ASN A 191 -1.03 -31.53 -15.39
C ASN A 191 -1.58 -32.96 -15.35
N SER A 192 -2.89 -33.08 -15.45
CA SER A 192 -3.59 -34.31 -15.78
C SER A 192 -4.26 -34.16 -17.14
N MET A 193 -3.48 -33.90 -18.20
CA MET A 193 -3.76 -34.40 -19.55
C MET A 193 -2.59 -34.10 -20.50
N SER A 194 -2.01 -35.17 -21.05
CA SER A 194 -1.35 -35.26 -22.36
C SER A 194 -0.33 -34.18 -22.79
N LYS A 195 0.93 -34.60 -22.87
CA LYS A 195 1.89 -34.13 -23.88
C LYS A 195 1.23 -34.06 -25.26
N ARG A 196 0.95 -32.86 -25.79
CA ARG A 196 1.03 -32.52 -27.22
C ARG A 196 0.82 -31.03 -27.45
N SER A 197 1.65 -30.50 -28.34
CA SER A 197 1.73 -29.13 -28.86
C SER A 197 2.42 -28.10 -27.97
N SER A 198 3.68 -27.86 -28.34
CA SER A 198 4.41 -26.64 -28.05
C SER A 198 3.68 -25.46 -28.70
N PHE A 199 2.81 -24.81 -27.94
CA PHE A 199 2.45 -23.41 -28.14
C PHE A 199 2.83 -22.68 -26.86
N SER A 200 4.10 -22.28 -26.78
CA SER A 200 4.64 -21.40 -25.74
C SER A 200 4.15 -19.96 -25.99
N GLY A 201 2.83 -19.76 -25.96
CA GLY A 201 2.16 -18.47 -26.02
C GLY A 201 2.02 -17.89 -24.62
N LEU A 202 3.09 -17.23 -24.17
CA LEU A 202 3.15 -16.14 -23.20
C LEU A 202 1.84 -15.75 -22.46
N THR A 203 1.53 -16.37 -21.33
CA THR A 203 0.85 -15.67 -20.22
C THR A 203 1.81 -15.57 -19.06
N SER A 204 2.82 -14.70 -19.21
CA SER A 204 3.68 -14.32 -18.10
C SER A 204 2.80 -13.76 -16.98
N GLY A 205 2.75 -14.46 -15.85
CA GLY A 205 2.03 -13.99 -14.66
C GLY A 205 2.57 -12.64 -14.17
N THR A 206 1.94 -12.10 -13.12
CA THR A 206 2.38 -10.84 -12.51
C THR A 206 3.86 -10.87 -12.18
N CYS A 207 4.61 -9.85 -12.60
CA CYS A 207 6.03 -9.71 -12.34
C CYS A 207 6.29 -8.40 -11.57
N VAL A 208 7.18 -8.46 -10.58
CA VAL A 208 7.67 -7.30 -9.83
C VAL A 208 9.17 -7.15 -10.07
N SER A 209 9.59 -5.97 -10.48
CA SER A 209 11.00 -5.58 -10.59
C SER A 209 11.29 -4.44 -9.63
N GLN A 210 12.23 -4.64 -8.71
CA GLN A 210 12.72 -3.58 -7.82
C GLN A 210 13.90 -2.86 -8.46
N HIS A 211 13.80 -1.55 -8.65
CA HIS A 211 14.81 -0.73 -9.31
C HIS A 211 15.77 -0.06 -8.32
N PHE A 212 15.22 0.43 -7.21
CA PHE A 212 15.96 1.13 -6.18
C PHE A 212 15.55 0.60 -4.81
N TYR A 213 16.53 0.48 -3.91
CA TYR A 213 16.31 0.22 -2.49
C TYR A 213 17.42 0.93 -1.71
N ARG A 214 17.04 1.97 -0.96
CA ARG A 214 18.03 2.90 -0.36
C ARG A 214 17.53 3.49 0.96
N SER A 215 18.48 3.85 1.82
CA SER A 215 18.24 4.77 2.94
C SER A 215 18.62 6.21 2.56
N HIS A 216 18.10 7.17 3.32
CA HIS A 216 18.35 8.60 3.13
C HIS A 216 19.01 9.19 4.38
N MET A 217 20.35 9.24 4.36
CA MET A 217 21.15 9.68 5.52
C MET A 217 20.99 11.16 5.84
N GLU A 218 20.67 11.98 4.83
CA GLU A 218 20.51 13.43 4.94
C GLU A 218 19.37 13.86 5.88
N TYR A 219 18.47 12.95 6.25
CA TYR A 219 17.44 13.20 7.25
C TYR A 219 17.92 12.79 8.65
N THR A 220 18.05 13.78 9.53
CA THR A 220 18.62 13.59 10.88
C THR A 220 17.63 13.87 12.01
N ILE A 221 16.36 14.17 11.70
CA ILE A 221 15.34 14.51 12.70
C ILE A 221 14.89 13.32 13.58
N SER A 222 15.26 12.10 13.20
CA SER A 222 14.91 10.85 13.87
C SER A 222 16.18 10.07 14.17
N ASP A 223 16.09 9.14 15.13
CA ASP A 223 17.13 8.13 15.38
C ASP A 223 17.09 6.97 14.36
N HIS A 224 16.13 7.00 13.43
CA HIS A 224 16.04 6.17 12.23
C HIS A 224 16.29 6.97 10.95
N LYS A 225 16.80 6.30 9.92
CA LYS A 225 16.94 6.85 8.56
C LYS A 225 15.80 6.38 7.66
N PRO A 226 15.11 7.29 6.94
CA PRO A 226 14.07 6.90 6.00
C PRO A 226 14.57 5.89 4.97
N VAL A 227 13.73 4.92 4.62
CA VAL A 227 14.00 3.92 3.58
C VAL A 227 12.98 4.07 2.46
N SER A 228 13.45 3.93 1.21
CA SER A 228 12.58 3.99 0.03
C SER A 228 12.93 2.89 -0.96
N SER A 229 11.92 2.46 -1.70
CA SER A 229 12.06 1.55 -2.83
C SER A 229 11.20 2.00 -4.01
N ILE A 230 11.64 1.66 -5.22
CA ILE A 230 10.89 1.90 -6.46
C ILE A 230 10.72 0.58 -7.19
N PHE A 231 9.47 0.28 -7.57
CA PHE A 231 9.11 -0.96 -8.25
C PHE A 231 8.43 -0.69 -9.59
N THR A 232 8.59 -1.61 -10.54
CA THR A 232 7.69 -1.76 -11.68
C THR A 232 6.91 -3.05 -11.52
N LEU A 233 5.60 -2.95 -11.67
CA LEU A 233 4.69 -4.09 -11.69
C LEU A 233 4.24 -4.29 -13.14
N GLN A 234 4.40 -5.51 -13.64
CA GLN A 234 3.88 -5.94 -14.93
C GLN A 234 2.77 -6.95 -14.66
N PHE A 235 1.57 -6.64 -15.15
CA PHE A 235 0.40 -7.50 -14.99
C PHE A 235 0.11 -8.27 -16.27
N PRO A 236 -0.46 -9.48 -16.19
CA PRO A 236 -0.75 -10.32 -17.36
C PRO A 236 -1.82 -9.71 -18.29
N TYR A 237 -2.65 -8.82 -17.76
CA TYR A 237 -3.64 -8.06 -18.52
C TYR A 237 -3.87 -6.71 -17.86
N LYS A 238 -4.59 -5.82 -18.53
CA LYS A 238 -4.97 -4.51 -17.99
C LYS A 238 -6.46 -4.30 -18.19
N ALA A 239 -7.21 -4.19 -17.09
CA ALA A 239 -8.62 -3.82 -17.17
C ALA A 239 -8.76 -2.34 -17.49
N ASP A 240 -8.87 -2.02 -18.79
CA ASP A 240 -8.96 -0.66 -19.33
C ASP A 240 -10.39 -0.11 -19.40
N MET A 241 -11.38 -0.88 -18.93
CA MET A 241 -12.76 -0.41 -18.85
C MET A 241 -12.99 0.31 -17.51
N ALA A 242 -13.12 1.64 -17.57
CA ALA A 242 -13.59 2.42 -16.44
C ALA A 242 -15.06 2.05 -16.16
N LEU A 243 -15.37 1.57 -14.95
CA LEU A 243 -16.75 1.23 -14.58
C LEU A 243 -17.62 2.47 -14.38
N VAL A 244 -16.99 3.65 -14.18
CA VAL A 244 -17.68 4.94 -14.27
C VAL A 244 -16.86 5.87 -15.16
N THR A 245 -17.51 6.38 -16.20
CA THR A 245 -16.95 7.39 -17.11
C THR A 245 -17.71 8.68 -16.94
N LEU A 246 -17.01 9.78 -16.66
CA LEU A 246 -17.62 11.10 -16.51
C LEU A 246 -17.50 11.89 -17.81
N PHE A 247 -18.61 12.47 -18.23
CA PHE A 247 -18.72 13.41 -19.33
C PHE A 247 -19.02 14.77 -18.72
N VAL A 248 -18.01 15.63 -18.73
CA VAL A 248 -18.14 17.01 -18.28
C VAL A 248 -18.47 17.84 -19.51
N GLU A 249 -19.64 18.48 -19.53
CA GLU A 249 -19.93 19.49 -20.54
C GLU A 249 -19.07 20.75 -20.30
N ASP A 250 -18.82 21.53 -21.35
CA ASP A 250 -17.89 22.67 -21.35
C ASP A 250 -18.14 23.71 -20.23
N GLU A 251 -17.16 24.61 -20.06
CA GLU A 251 -17.05 25.66 -19.04
C GLU A 251 -18.38 26.12 -18.40
N TRP A 252 -18.51 25.93 -17.09
CA TRP A 252 -19.62 26.49 -16.33
C TRP A 252 -19.28 27.86 -15.77
N ARG A 253 -20.22 28.80 -15.91
CA ARG A 253 -20.11 30.15 -15.32
C ARG A 253 -20.64 30.19 -13.89
N GLU A 254 -21.60 29.33 -13.57
CA GLU A 254 -22.23 29.22 -12.25
C GLU A 254 -22.39 27.74 -11.84
N ILE A 255 -22.41 27.47 -10.53
CA ILE A 255 -22.54 26.09 -9.99
C ILE A 255 -23.89 25.48 -10.38
N SER A 256 -24.95 26.28 -10.46
CA SER A 256 -26.29 25.86 -10.89
C SER A 256 -26.34 25.32 -12.32
N ASP A 257 -25.35 25.67 -13.14
CA ASP A 257 -25.22 25.20 -14.52
C ASP A 257 -24.34 23.95 -14.60
N ALA A 258 -23.72 23.54 -13.49
CA ALA A 258 -22.85 22.37 -13.46
C ALA A 258 -23.67 21.10 -13.61
N VAL A 259 -23.58 20.53 -14.81
CA VAL A 259 -24.19 19.26 -15.18
C VAL A 259 -23.11 18.23 -15.37
N ALA A 260 -23.09 17.20 -14.53
CA ALA A 260 -22.24 16.04 -14.76
C ALA A 260 -23.07 14.94 -15.42
N LYS A 261 -22.62 14.50 -16.60
CA LYS A 261 -23.10 13.28 -17.22
C LYS A 261 -22.14 12.16 -16.86
N PHE A 262 -22.65 10.96 -16.61
CA PHE A 262 -21.80 9.81 -16.36
C PHE A 262 -22.39 8.55 -16.97
N LYS A 263 -21.49 7.64 -17.37
CA LYS A 263 -21.85 6.29 -17.78
C LYS A 263 -21.36 5.29 -16.76
N VAL A 264 -22.19 4.32 -16.48
CA VAL A 264 -21.88 3.19 -15.60
C VAL A 264 -21.72 1.94 -16.45
N GLY A 265 -20.65 1.19 -16.18
CA GLY A 265 -20.38 -0.07 -16.84
C GLY A 265 -21.44 -1.13 -16.50
N PRO A 266 -21.63 -2.15 -17.36
CA PRO A 266 -22.56 -3.24 -17.08
C PRO A 266 -22.24 -3.92 -15.73
N ASN A 267 -23.28 -4.24 -14.96
CA ASN A 267 -23.18 -4.94 -13.67
C ASN A 267 -22.36 -4.23 -12.59
N PHE A 268 -22.14 -2.92 -12.72
CA PHE A 268 -21.53 -2.15 -11.64
C PHE A 268 -22.48 -2.11 -10.43
N PRO A 269 -22.07 -2.60 -9.25
CA PRO A 269 -22.89 -2.50 -8.05
C PRO A 269 -23.04 -1.03 -7.67
N ARG A 270 -24.25 -0.61 -7.29
CA ARG A 270 -24.55 0.76 -6.88
C ARG A 270 -25.12 0.76 -5.48
N SER A 271 -24.67 1.70 -4.66
CA SER A 271 -25.20 1.99 -3.34
C SER A 271 -26.13 3.20 -3.41
N SER A 272 -27.16 3.20 -2.55
CA SER A 272 -27.96 4.42 -2.33
C SER A 272 -27.16 5.56 -1.68
N TRP A 273 -25.95 5.25 -1.19
CA TRP A 273 -24.97 6.18 -0.63
C TRP A 273 -23.87 6.57 -1.62
N ASP A 274 -23.98 6.19 -2.90
CA ASP A 274 -23.04 6.67 -3.91
C ASP A 274 -23.28 8.14 -4.23
N TRP A 275 -22.22 8.91 -4.46
CA TRP A 275 -22.33 10.34 -4.77
C TRP A 275 -21.31 10.81 -5.80
N ILE A 276 -21.66 11.89 -6.49
CA ILE A 276 -20.80 12.56 -7.46
C ILE A 276 -20.43 13.92 -6.89
N GLY A 277 -19.13 14.14 -6.71
CA GLY A 277 -18.58 15.38 -6.18
C GLY A 277 -18.08 16.30 -7.27
N LEU A 278 -18.39 17.59 -7.15
CA LEU A 278 -17.77 18.65 -7.92
C LEU A 278 -16.62 19.26 -7.12
N TYR A 279 -15.41 19.25 -7.67
CA TYR A 279 -14.22 19.78 -7.01
C TYR A 279 -13.63 20.97 -7.78
N LYS A 280 -13.00 21.90 -7.06
CA LYS A 280 -12.14 22.92 -7.69
C LYS A 280 -10.88 22.24 -8.24
N VAL A 281 -10.33 22.77 -9.35
CA VAL A 281 -8.99 22.37 -9.79
C VAL A 281 -8.00 22.57 -8.64
N GLY A 282 -7.19 21.54 -8.38
CA GLY A 282 -6.17 21.59 -7.33
C GLY A 282 -6.70 21.30 -5.91
N PHE A 283 -7.89 20.71 -5.77
CA PHE A 283 -8.36 20.17 -4.49
C PHE A 283 -7.32 19.22 -3.87
N LYS A 284 -7.21 19.21 -2.54
CA LYS A 284 -6.16 18.46 -1.82
C LYS A 284 -6.74 17.32 -0.99
N HIS A 285 -8.05 17.33 -0.75
CA HIS A 285 -8.74 16.39 0.10
C HIS A 285 -10.07 15.95 -0.50
N HIS A 286 -10.50 14.70 -0.27
CA HIS A 286 -11.77 14.18 -0.81
C HIS A 286 -13.02 14.89 -0.26
N LYS A 287 -12.88 15.63 0.85
CA LYS A 287 -13.94 16.49 1.40
C LYS A 287 -13.90 17.94 0.90
N ASP A 288 -12.97 18.28 0.00
CA ASP A 288 -12.87 19.63 -0.61
C ASP A 288 -13.88 19.83 -1.75
N TYR A 289 -14.95 19.02 -1.81
CA TYR A 289 -15.99 19.20 -2.81
C TYR A 289 -16.68 20.56 -2.61
N VAL A 290 -16.96 21.24 -3.72
CA VAL A 290 -17.76 22.47 -3.77
C VAL A 290 -19.22 22.15 -3.49
N THR A 291 -19.69 21.06 -4.07
CA THR A 291 -21.03 20.50 -3.92
C THR A 291 -20.99 19.04 -4.35
N TYR A 292 -22.04 18.30 -4.00
CA TYR A 292 -22.20 16.92 -4.39
C TYR A 292 -23.68 16.62 -4.66
N VAL A 293 -23.90 15.53 -5.37
CA VAL A 293 -25.22 14.98 -5.64
C VAL A 293 -25.16 13.49 -5.40
N TRP A 294 -26.18 12.94 -4.73
CA TRP A 294 -26.30 11.50 -4.62
C TRP A 294 -26.51 10.93 -6.02
N ALA A 295 -25.80 9.86 -6.35
CA ALA A 295 -25.99 9.11 -7.59
C ALA A 295 -27.27 8.25 -7.56
N LYS A 296 -28.07 8.36 -6.48
CA LYS A 296 -29.37 7.71 -6.31
C LYS A 296 -30.32 8.12 -7.43
N GLN A 297 -30.84 7.14 -8.15
CA GLN A 297 -31.91 7.32 -9.13
C GLN A 297 -33.10 6.42 -8.80
N GLU A 298 -34.28 6.80 -9.31
CA GLU A 298 -35.53 6.05 -9.15
C GLU A 298 -35.38 4.63 -9.71
N GLU A 299 -36.13 3.66 -9.17
CA GLU A 299 -36.06 2.25 -9.57
C GLU A 299 -36.22 2.04 -11.09
N SER A 300 -36.97 2.92 -11.75
CA SER A 300 -37.18 2.93 -13.21
C SER A 300 -35.93 3.22 -14.04
N ASP A 301 -34.89 3.83 -13.46
CA ASP A 301 -33.66 4.20 -14.17
C ASP A 301 -32.51 3.20 -13.96
N PHE A 302 -32.74 2.08 -13.24
CA PHE A 302 -31.70 1.07 -13.00
C PHE A 302 -31.14 0.45 -14.29
N LEU A 303 -31.93 0.42 -15.37
CA LEU A 303 -31.54 -0.13 -16.67
C LEU A 303 -30.81 0.88 -17.58
N ARG A 304 -30.83 2.18 -17.26
CA ARG A 304 -30.08 3.18 -18.02
C ARG A 304 -28.60 3.09 -17.68
N GLN A 305 -27.76 3.11 -18.71
CA GLN A 305 -26.30 3.14 -18.57
C GLN A 305 -25.75 4.57 -18.54
N GLU A 306 -26.54 5.55 -18.98
CA GLU A 306 -26.16 6.96 -19.03
C GLU A 306 -27.07 7.77 -18.11
N HIS A 307 -26.44 8.63 -17.32
CA HIS A 307 -27.07 9.36 -16.23
C HIS A 307 -26.63 10.82 -16.27
N GLN A 308 -27.51 11.71 -15.82
CA GLN A 308 -27.24 13.13 -15.71
C GLN A 308 -27.63 13.60 -14.32
N VAL A 309 -26.75 14.35 -13.68
CA VAL A 309 -27.00 14.97 -12.38
C VAL A 309 -26.62 16.45 -12.43
N ARG A 310 -27.43 17.28 -11.78
CA ARG A 310 -27.24 18.72 -11.71
C ARG A 310 -26.85 19.09 -10.29
N ALA A 311 -25.76 19.83 -10.14
CA ALA A 311 -25.28 20.26 -8.84
C ALA A 311 -26.33 21.11 -8.09
N ASP A 312 -26.67 20.71 -6.87
CA ASP A 312 -27.60 21.45 -6.01
C ASP A 312 -26.88 22.54 -5.19
N HIS A 313 -27.63 23.59 -4.84
CA HIS A 313 -27.16 24.81 -4.17
C HIS A 313 -26.68 24.63 -2.72
N THR A 314 -26.67 23.42 -2.19
CA THR A 314 -26.31 23.13 -0.81
C THR A 314 -24.80 23.34 -0.60
N PHE A 315 -24.46 24.58 -0.20
CA PHE A 315 -23.14 25.12 0.21
C PHE A 315 -22.27 25.80 -0.86
N SER A 316 -22.76 26.87 -1.48
CA SER A 316 -21.89 27.84 -2.16
C SER A 316 -21.36 28.91 -1.20
N ARG A 317 -20.03 28.94 -0.96
CA ARG A 317 -19.33 30.17 -0.60
C ARG A 317 -18.47 30.63 -1.78
N THR A 318 -18.92 31.73 -2.38
CA THR A 318 -18.24 32.65 -3.33
C THR A 318 -18.08 32.24 -4.81
N LYS A 319 -18.58 33.14 -5.67
CA LYS A 319 -18.50 33.20 -7.14
C LYS A 319 -17.05 33.28 -7.64
N LYS A 320 -16.59 32.29 -8.42
CA LYS A 320 -15.52 32.42 -9.45
C LYS A 320 -15.69 31.29 -10.47
N THR A 321 -15.32 31.55 -11.72
CA THR A 321 -15.25 30.60 -12.85
C THR A 321 -14.57 29.29 -12.45
N PHE A 322 -15.19 28.15 -12.78
CA PHE A 322 -14.71 26.82 -12.39
C PHE A 322 -14.22 26.07 -13.63
N THR A 323 -12.93 25.79 -13.71
CA THR A 323 -12.44 24.60 -14.43
C THR A 323 -12.72 23.41 -13.52
N SER A 324 -13.43 22.40 -14.01
CA SER A 324 -13.94 21.31 -13.19
C SER A 324 -13.19 20.00 -13.46
N VAL A 325 -12.86 19.29 -12.38
CA VAL A 325 -12.55 17.86 -12.43
C VAL A 325 -13.70 17.18 -11.70
N CYS A 326 -14.60 16.54 -12.45
CA CYS A 326 -15.59 15.67 -11.83
C CYS A 326 -14.88 14.39 -11.37
N LYS A 327 -15.13 13.99 -10.13
CA LYS A 327 -14.71 12.68 -9.63
C LYS A 327 -15.94 12.02 -9.01
N ALA A 328 -16.33 10.88 -9.56
CA ALA A 328 -17.29 10.01 -8.93
C ALA A 328 -16.59 9.39 -7.72
N HIS A 329 -17.14 9.60 -6.54
CA HIS A 329 -16.69 8.90 -5.34
C HIS A 329 -17.74 7.85 -5.05
N ILE A 330 -17.38 6.60 -5.31
CA ILE A 330 -18.23 5.45 -5.08
C ILE A 330 -17.58 4.76 -3.90
N GLU A 331 -18.11 5.02 -2.71
CA GLU A 331 -17.71 4.32 -1.49
C GLU A 331 -18.36 2.94 -1.53
N PHE A 332 -17.55 1.89 -1.36
CA PHE A 332 -18.01 0.56 -0.99
C PHE A 332 -17.53 0.27 0.42
#